data_AF-A0A9C6T2N5-F1
#
_entry.id   AF-A0A9C6T2N5-F1
#
_cell.length_a   1.000
_cell.length_b   1.000
_cell.length_c   1.000
_cell.angle_alpha   90.00
_cell.angle_beta   90.00
_cell.angle_gamma   90.00
#
_symmetry.space_group_name_H-M   'P 1'
#
loop_
_entity.id
_entity.type
_entity.pdbx_description
1 polymer ?
#
loop_
_entity_poly.entity_id
_entity_poly.type
_entity_poly.pdbx_seq_one_letter_code
_entity_poly.pdbx_strand_id
1 'polypeptide(L)'
;MSNVSACCSYIQALVILCVLLMGYVLRYLCGYRGDRGFSSYRDIRPGGYGNATDVCDSSGGSKTSNTIGELLFGYVVPSVLNLLSFVSAVLVCKVIEHEQLQNLIERVFLLSAKPKRLCRMLWFYLGVALTLLLLLFAYACCVVIMQPAQIIKVAWLAEKLRNWELCLRIGLLCTILLQDLVEIIILSSYYIECYLLRVHLETLSHKLLMHSIDSLDWMREILEFRKLLERVNQHVSIPVCFLIVMNLAYAFAGLVYLFKDFDFHYCALKLVLLNIANVMLWLFLGLLPFFVAGSVTRVCQNAQANGHQIRVRPFVYHNTSAEDLNSTLLFASSLDMSAKLFRMPIQSNYLCFAILVVTIVVLTLGMCLNLSALGKF
;
A
#
# COMPACT_ATOMS: atom_id res chain seq x y z
N MET A 1 10.64 22.48 20.53
CA MET A 1 10.12 22.93 19.20
C MET A 1 9.28 24.18 19.42
N SER A 2 9.46 25.26 18.66
CA SER A 2 8.70 26.51 18.88
C SER A 2 7.22 26.32 18.50
N ASN A 3 6.29 26.92 19.25
CA ASN A 3 4.84 26.85 18.99
C ASN A 3 4.46 27.22 17.55
N VAL A 4 5.28 28.05 16.89
CA VAL A 4 5.13 28.47 15.49
C VAL A 4 5.39 27.32 14.51
N SER A 5 6.41 26.48 14.75
CA SER A 5 6.71 25.32 13.92
C SER A 5 5.62 24.25 14.02
N ALA A 6 5.08 24.04 15.23
CA ALA A 6 3.95 23.14 15.44
C ALA A 6 2.69 23.62 14.70
N CYS A 7 2.35 24.92 14.83
CA CYS A 7 1.20 25.52 14.14
C CYS A 7 1.32 25.38 12.61
N CYS A 8 2.50 25.68 12.04
CA CYS A 8 2.77 25.54 10.61
C CYS A 8 2.57 24.08 10.13
N SER A 9 2.99 23.11 10.93
CA SER A 9 2.77 21.70 10.63
C SER A 9 1.27 21.36 10.59
N TYR A 10 0.47 21.78 11.57
CA TYR A 10 -0.98 21.51 11.56
C TYR A 10 -1.69 22.14 10.36
N ILE A 11 -1.31 23.37 9.99
CA ILE A 11 -1.81 24.04 8.79
C ILE A 11 -1.48 23.23 7.54
N GLN A 12 -0.27 22.71 7.41
CA GLN A 12 0.12 21.85 6.29
C GLN A 12 -0.77 20.61 6.17
N ALA A 13 -1.09 19.94 7.29
CA ALA A 13 -1.99 18.78 7.27
C ALA A 13 -3.42 19.16 6.85
N LEU A 14 -3.91 20.33 7.28
CA LEU A 14 -5.22 20.84 6.89
C LEU A 14 -5.28 21.20 5.40
N VAL A 15 -4.22 21.79 4.85
CA VAL A 15 -4.12 22.05 3.40
C VAL A 15 -4.17 20.75 2.61
N ILE A 16 -3.40 19.73 3.01
CA ILE A 16 -3.42 18.41 2.36
C ILE A 16 -4.83 17.79 2.45
N LEU A 17 -5.49 17.88 3.60
CA LEU A 17 -6.86 17.41 3.78
C LEU A 17 -7.83 18.07 2.79
N CYS A 18 -7.79 19.39 2.66
CA CYS A 18 -8.63 20.13 1.72
C CYS A 18 -8.35 19.70 0.26
N VAL A 19 -7.09 19.50 -0.10
CA VAL A 19 -6.69 19.03 -1.43
C VAL A 19 -7.19 17.61 -1.70
N LEU A 20 -7.12 16.70 -0.71
CA LEU A 20 -7.63 15.34 -0.85
C LEU A 20 -9.15 15.34 -1.08
N LEU A 21 -9.89 16.14 -0.30
CA LEU A 21 -11.35 16.29 -0.46
C LEU A 21 -11.72 16.83 -1.84
N MET A 22 -11.01 17.88 -2.30
CA MET A 22 -11.18 18.41 -3.64
C MET A 22 -10.88 17.36 -4.71
N GLY A 23 -9.83 16.55 -4.53
CA GLY A 23 -9.48 15.45 -5.41
C GLY A 23 -10.55 14.36 -5.49
N TYR A 24 -11.19 13.99 -4.38
CA TYR A 24 -12.29 13.01 -4.39
C TYR A 24 -13.49 13.51 -5.17
N VAL A 25 -13.86 14.77 -4.97
CA VAL A 25 -14.94 15.42 -5.74
C VAL A 25 -14.58 15.47 -7.23
N LEU A 26 -13.34 15.83 -7.55
CA LEU A 26 -12.88 15.93 -8.94
C LEU A 26 -12.85 14.55 -9.63
N ARG A 27 -12.36 13.50 -8.96
CA ARG A 27 -12.42 12.11 -9.46
C ARG A 27 -13.85 11.68 -9.76
N TYR A 28 -14.79 12.01 -8.89
CA TYR A 28 -16.22 11.71 -9.10
C TYR A 28 -16.79 12.48 -10.30
N LEU A 29 -16.55 13.80 -10.40
CA LEU A 29 -17.05 14.64 -11.50
C LEU A 29 -16.49 14.22 -12.86
N CYS A 30 -15.19 13.87 -12.90
CA CYS A 30 -14.50 13.37 -14.09
C CYS A 30 -14.78 11.87 -14.34
N GLY A 31 -15.44 11.18 -13.41
CA GLY A 31 -15.70 9.76 -13.55
C GLY A 31 -14.47 8.85 -13.54
N TYR A 32 -13.32 9.36 -13.08
CA TYR A 32 -12.09 8.59 -12.97
C TYR A 32 -12.16 7.59 -11.81
N ARG A 33 -11.86 6.32 -12.09
CA ARG A 33 -11.78 5.25 -11.10
C ARG A 33 -10.39 4.65 -11.03
N GLY A 34 -9.93 4.31 -9.83
CA GLY A 34 -8.60 3.71 -9.63
C GLY A 34 -8.46 2.28 -10.18
N ASP A 35 -9.55 1.51 -10.23
CA ASP A 35 -9.54 0.10 -10.65
C ASP A 35 -9.34 -0.11 -12.16
N ARG A 36 -9.81 0.83 -12.99
CA ARG A 36 -9.80 0.69 -14.46
C ARG A 36 -9.70 1.99 -15.25
N GLY A 37 -9.53 3.14 -14.59
CA GLY A 37 -9.59 4.43 -15.22
C GLY A 37 -11.03 4.90 -15.46
N PHE A 38 -11.35 5.32 -16.68
CA PHE A 38 -12.68 5.83 -17.05
C PHE A 38 -13.65 4.69 -17.43
N SER A 39 -14.93 4.84 -17.09
CA SER A 39 -15.94 3.80 -17.29
C SER A 39 -16.36 3.64 -18.76
N SER A 40 -15.92 2.53 -19.39
CA SER A 40 -16.49 1.84 -20.57
C SER A 40 -16.38 2.46 -21.98
N TYR A 41 -16.16 1.56 -22.95
CA TYR A 41 -16.02 1.74 -24.41
C TYR A 41 -17.22 2.38 -25.12
N ARG A 42 -18.39 2.52 -24.47
CA ARG A 42 -19.60 3.12 -25.06
C ARG A 42 -19.49 4.64 -25.24
N ASP A 43 -18.66 5.31 -24.44
CA ASP A 43 -18.42 6.76 -24.55
C ASP A 43 -17.24 7.09 -25.49
N ILE A 44 -16.54 6.07 -26.01
CA ILE A 44 -15.37 6.20 -26.91
C ILE A 44 -15.79 6.19 -28.38
N ARG A 45 -17.03 5.77 -28.72
CA ARG A 45 -17.56 5.93 -30.08
C ARG A 45 -18.03 7.38 -30.26
N PRO A 46 -17.37 8.20 -31.10
CA PRO A 46 -18.03 9.37 -31.64
C PRO A 46 -19.25 8.88 -32.44
N GLY A 47 -20.32 9.66 -32.45
CA GLY A 47 -21.54 9.37 -33.20
C GLY A 47 -21.23 8.75 -34.57
N GLY A 48 -21.89 7.63 -34.86
CA GLY A 48 -21.70 6.91 -36.11
C GLY A 48 -21.95 7.84 -37.30
N TYR A 49 -20.89 8.17 -38.01
CA TYR A 49 -20.97 8.49 -39.43
C TYR A 49 -20.89 7.16 -40.17
N GLY A 50 -22.04 6.54 -40.33
CA GLY A 50 -22.22 5.32 -41.11
C GLY A 50 -23.65 5.34 -41.65
N ASN A 51 -23.81 5.86 -42.86
CA ASN A 51 -25.05 5.75 -43.61
C ASN A 51 -25.41 4.27 -43.78
N ALA A 52 -26.41 3.79 -43.05
CA ALA A 52 -27.27 2.72 -43.49
C ALA A 52 -28.51 2.72 -42.62
N THR A 53 -29.63 2.98 -43.29
CA THR A 53 -31.00 2.74 -42.87
C THR A 53 -31.14 1.49 -42.02
N ASP A 54 -31.66 1.62 -40.80
CA ASP A 54 -32.71 0.74 -40.33
C ASP A 54 -33.57 1.43 -39.27
N VAL A 55 -34.86 1.31 -39.53
CA VAL A 55 -36.00 1.92 -38.86
C VAL A 55 -36.40 1.02 -37.70
N CYS A 56 -36.67 1.64 -36.55
CA CYS A 56 -37.74 1.35 -35.59
C CYS A 56 -37.26 1.53 -34.14
N ASP A 57 -38.12 2.20 -33.38
CA ASP A 57 -38.20 2.24 -31.92
C ASP A 57 -37.32 3.22 -31.12
N SER A 58 -38.01 4.33 -30.81
CA SER A 58 -38.19 4.86 -29.45
C SER A 58 -37.13 5.82 -28.92
N SER A 59 -37.50 7.10 -28.94
CA SER A 59 -37.39 8.02 -27.80
C SER A 59 -36.79 7.41 -26.51
N GLY A 60 -35.51 7.68 -26.28
CA GLY A 60 -34.83 7.22 -25.09
C GLY A 60 -33.40 7.72 -25.06
N GLY A 61 -33.20 8.98 -24.68
CA GLY A 61 -31.89 9.43 -24.21
C GLY A 61 -31.48 8.53 -23.05
N SER A 62 -30.65 7.54 -23.33
CA SER A 62 -30.09 6.59 -22.37
C SER A 62 -29.18 7.36 -21.42
N LYS A 63 -29.77 8.07 -20.46
CA LYS A 63 -29.12 8.47 -19.21
C LYS A 63 -28.60 7.17 -18.60
N THR A 64 -27.29 6.95 -18.69
CA THR A 64 -26.59 5.93 -17.91
C THR A 64 -26.72 6.32 -16.44
N SER A 65 -27.85 5.96 -15.83
CA SER A 65 -28.04 6.08 -14.40
C SER A 65 -27.04 5.13 -13.75
N ASN A 66 -25.94 5.68 -13.23
CA ASN A 66 -24.99 4.91 -12.44
C ASN A 66 -25.79 4.14 -11.38
N THR A 67 -25.67 2.81 -11.37
CA THR A 67 -26.29 1.99 -10.33
C THR A 67 -25.74 2.45 -8.98
N ILE A 68 -26.58 2.53 -7.94
CA ILE A 68 -26.18 2.98 -6.59
C ILE A 68 -24.91 2.25 -6.11
N GLY A 69 -24.77 0.97 -6.46
CA GLY A 69 -23.58 0.18 -6.16
C GLY A 69 -22.30 0.68 -6.84
N GLU A 70 -22.36 1.19 -8.07
CA GLU A 70 -21.20 1.75 -8.75
C GLU A 70 -20.69 3.02 -8.08
N LEU A 71 -21.62 3.89 -7.66
CA LEU A 71 -21.28 5.12 -6.95
C LEU A 71 -20.66 4.82 -5.58
N LEU A 72 -21.29 3.90 -4.83
CA LEU A 72 -20.86 3.57 -3.47
C LEU A 72 -19.54 2.80 -3.44
N PHE A 73 -19.41 1.71 -4.22
CA PHE A 73 -18.21 0.88 -4.21
C PHE A 73 -17.10 1.37 -5.14
N GLY A 74 -17.42 2.15 -6.18
CA GLY A 74 -16.44 2.68 -7.12
C GLY A 74 -15.78 3.99 -6.65
N TYR A 75 -16.52 4.85 -5.96
CA TYR A 75 -16.04 6.19 -5.59
C TYR A 75 -16.04 6.44 -4.08
N VAL A 76 -17.13 6.12 -3.37
CA VAL A 76 -17.27 6.48 -1.95
C VAL A 76 -16.36 5.65 -1.05
N VAL A 77 -16.47 4.31 -1.11
CA VAL A 77 -15.71 3.41 -0.22
C VAL A 77 -14.19 3.61 -0.35
N PRO A 78 -13.59 3.62 -1.55
CA PRO A 78 -12.14 3.83 -1.67
C PRO A 78 -11.70 5.21 -1.20
N SER A 79 -12.49 6.27 -1.46
CA SER A 79 -12.16 7.63 -1.00
C SER A 79 -12.20 7.73 0.52
N VAL A 80 -13.16 7.07 1.17
CA VAL A 80 -13.25 7.00 2.63
C VAL A 80 -12.06 6.22 3.21
N LEU A 81 -11.69 5.09 2.61
CA LEU A 81 -10.52 4.31 3.07
C LEU A 81 -9.21 5.11 2.95
N ASN A 82 -8.99 5.80 1.83
CA ASN A 82 -7.82 6.66 1.66
C ASN A 82 -7.81 7.82 2.66
N LEU A 83 -8.98 8.45 2.88
CA LEU A 83 -9.12 9.52 3.87
C LEU A 83 -8.85 9.03 5.30
N LEU A 84 -9.39 7.87 5.69
CA LEU A 84 -9.14 7.26 6.99
C LEU A 84 -7.67 6.89 7.17
N SER A 85 -7.01 6.41 6.12
CA SER A 85 -5.56 6.19 6.13
C SER A 85 -4.80 7.49 6.38
N PHE A 86 -5.12 8.56 5.66
CA PHE A 86 -4.46 9.86 5.87
C PHE A 86 -4.69 10.41 7.28
N VAL A 87 -5.94 10.42 7.76
CA VAL A 87 -6.26 10.94 9.10
C VAL A 87 -5.56 10.12 10.17
N SER A 88 -5.58 8.78 10.09
CA SER A 88 -4.87 7.93 11.04
C SER A 88 -3.36 8.12 10.97
N ALA A 89 -2.76 8.27 9.79
CA ALA A 89 -1.34 8.58 9.64
C ALA A 89 -0.97 9.94 10.25
N VAL A 90 -1.78 10.98 10.07
CA VAL A 90 -1.56 12.28 10.70
C VAL A 90 -1.67 12.20 12.22
N LEU A 91 -2.65 11.45 12.74
CA LEU A 91 -2.78 11.21 14.18
C LEU A 91 -1.55 10.50 14.74
N VAL A 92 -1.08 9.44 14.08
CA VAL A 92 0.10 8.69 14.53
C VAL A 92 1.36 9.55 14.46
N CYS A 93 1.61 10.23 13.34
CA CYS A 93 2.85 11.00 13.14
C CYS A 93 2.91 12.29 13.95
N LYS A 94 1.76 12.90 14.30
CA LYS A 94 1.73 14.21 14.99
C LYS A 94 1.29 14.16 16.44
N VAL A 95 0.43 13.21 16.83
CA VAL A 95 -0.15 13.15 18.17
C VAL A 95 0.54 12.11 19.05
N ILE A 96 0.96 10.97 18.50
CA ILE A 96 1.45 9.81 19.26
C ILE A 96 2.99 9.80 19.41
N GLU A 97 3.63 10.98 19.38
CA GLU A 97 5.07 11.22 19.64
C GLU A 97 6.06 10.90 18.49
N HIS A 98 6.57 11.98 17.87
CA HIS A 98 7.60 11.96 16.83
C HIS A 98 8.97 11.45 17.32
N GLU A 99 9.24 11.52 18.63
CA GLU A 99 10.55 11.24 19.23
C GLU A 99 10.96 9.77 19.14
N GLN A 100 10.00 8.85 19.19
CA GLN A 100 10.35 7.43 19.23
C GLN A 100 10.89 6.90 17.88
N LEU A 101 10.46 7.45 16.75
CA LEU A 101 11.02 7.09 15.43
C LEU A 101 12.45 7.62 15.30
N GLN A 102 12.67 8.87 15.71
CA GLN A 102 14.01 9.46 15.73
C GLN A 102 14.94 8.68 16.66
N ASN A 103 14.48 8.31 17.86
CA ASN A 103 15.23 7.49 18.80
C ASN A 103 15.54 6.11 18.22
N LEU A 104 14.60 5.46 17.51
CA LEU A 104 14.86 4.20 16.82
C LEU A 104 15.94 4.37 15.74
N ILE A 105 15.84 5.41 14.91
CA ILE A 105 16.83 5.69 13.86
C ILE A 105 18.20 5.92 14.50
N GLU A 106 18.30 6.82 15.47
CA GLU A 106 19.55 7.16 16.16
C GLU A 106 20.17 5.90 16.78
N ARG A 107 19.39 5.12 17.52
CA ARG A 107 19.84 3.88 18.12
C ARG A 107 20.31 2.87 17.09
N VAL A 108 19.59 2.66 15.98
CA VAL A 108 20.00 1.74 14.92
C VAL A 108 21.28 2.21 14.23
N PHE A 109 21.42 3.51 13.98
CA PHE A 109 22.63 4.07 13.38
C PHE A 109 23.84 3.96 14.30
N LEU A 110 23.67 4.20 15.60
CA LEU A 110 24.74 4.06 16.60
C LEU A 110 25.13 2.60 16.82
N LEU A 111 24.18 1.66 16.80
CA LEU A 111 24.48 0.23 16.97
C LEU A 111 25.06 -0.43 15.72
N SER A 112 24.82 0.13 14.52
CA SER A 112 25.22 -0.48 13.26
C SER A 112 26.72 -0.30 12.99
N ALA A 113 27.44 -1.41 12.91
CA ALA A 113 28.87 -1.41 12.54
C ALA A 113 29.14 -0.97 11.09
N LYS A 114 28.10 -0.90 10.23
CA LYS A 114 28.23 -0.55 8.79
C LYS A 114 27.17 0.49 8.38
N PRO A 115 27.26 1.75 8.87
CA PRO A 115 26.25 2.78 8.61
C PRO A 115 26.10 3.12 7.12
N LYS A 116 27.17 3.01 6.33
CA LYS A 116 27.14 3.22 4.87
C LYS A 116 26.22 2.21 4.15
N ARG A 117 26.17 0.95 4.61
CA ARG A 117 25.29 -0.07 4.02
C ARG A 117 23.83 0.18 4.40
N LEU A 118 23.59 0.56 5.66
CA LEU A 118 22.26 0.93 6.14
C LEU A 118 21.69 2.11 5.35
N CYS A 119 22.47 3.18 5.20
CA CYS A 119 22.09 4.37 4.42
C CYS A 119 21.79 4.01 2.96
N ARG A 120 22.63 3.19 2.31
CA ARG A 120 22.38 2.73 0.94
C ARG A 120 21.07 1.95 0.80
N MET A 121 20.72 1.13 1.79
CA MET A 121 19.45 0.38 1.79
C MET A 121 18.25 1.29 2.03
N LEU A 122 18.35 2.28 2.93
CA LEU A 122 17.31 3.30 3.13
C LEU A 122 17.06 4.10 1.83
N TRP A 123 18.13 4.53 1.15
CA TRP A 123 18.04 5.16 -0.17
C TRP A 123 17.43 4.23 -1.22
N PHE A 124 17.71 2.93 -1.16
CA PHE A 124 17.07 1.94 -2.04
C PHE A 124 15.55 1.87 -1.78
N TYR A 125 15.10 1.81 -0.53
CA TYR A 125 13.66 1.83 -0.20
C TYR A 125 13.00 3.12 -0.69
N LEU A 126 13.65 4.27 -0.51
CA LEU A 126 13.16 5.55 -1.01
C LEU A 126 13.11 5.59 -2.54
N GLY A 127 14.14 5.05 -3.21
CA GLY A 127 14.18 4.91 -4.66
C GLY A 127 13.04 4.03 -5.19
N VAL A 128 12.79 2.89 -4.55
CA VAL A 128 11.66 2.02 -4.88
C VAL A 128 10.32 2.75 -4.70
N ALA A 129 10.13 3.46 -3.59
CA ALA A 129 8.93 4.27 -3.36
C ALA A 129 8.72 5.32 -4.46
N LEU A 130 9.78 6.04 -4.86
CA LEU A 130 9.73 7.02 -5.95
C LEU A 130 9.40 6.34 -7.29
N THR A 131 9.99 5.18 -7.60
CA THR A 131 9.68 4.46 -8.85
C THR A 131 8.22 4.01 -8.89
N LEU A 132 7.64 3.57 -7.77
CA LEU A 132 6.23 3.20 -7.69
C LEU A 132 5.32 4.40 -7.92
N LEU A 133 5.63 5.55 -7.32
CA LEU A 133 4.91 6.80 -7.54
C LEU A 133 4.94 7.20 -9.03
N LEU A 134 6.11 7.12 -9.66
CA LEU A 134 6.27 7.43 -11.08
C LEU A 134 5.47 6.47 -11.97
N LEU A 135 5.42 5.18 -11.64
CA LEU A 135 4.63 4.19 -12.38
C LEU A 135 3.12 4.44 -12.24
N LEU A 136 2.62 4.75 -11.03
CA LEU A 136 1.23 5.13 -10.80
C LEU A 136 0.85 6.41 -11.57
N PHE A 137 1.72 7.41 -11.51
CA PHE A 137 1.49 8.66 -12.24
C PHE A 137 1.56 8.48 -13.75
N ALA A 138 2.50 7.67 -14.26
CA ALA A 138 2.59 7.33 -15.67
C ALA A 138 1.32 6.61 -16.15
N TYR A 139 0.82 5.66 -15.36
CA TYR A 139 -0.46 5.00 -15.62
C TYR A 139 -1.61 6.01 -15.71
N ALA A 140 -1.74 6.90 -14.72
CA ALA A 140 -2.78 7.93 -14.70
C ALA A 140 -2.70 8.85 -15.93
N CYS A 141 -1.49 9.29 -16.30
CA CYS A 141 -1.26 10.08 -17.51
C CYS A 141 -1.69 9.33 -18.78
N CYS A 142 -1.30 8.07 -18.93
CA CYS A 142 -1.69 7.25 -20.09
C CYS A 142 -3.22 7.13 -20.19
N VAL A 143 -3.90 6.87 -19.08
CA VAL A 143 -5.36 6.75 -19.02
C VAL A 143 -6.06 8.07 -19.38
N VAL A 144 -5.59 9.20 -18.86
CA VAL A 144 -6.17 10.53 -19.13
C VAL A 144 -5.95 10.99 -20.56
N ILE A 145 -4.78 10.69 -21.15
CA ILE A 145 -4.47 11.06 -22.54
C ILE A 145 -5.27 10.20 -23.54
N MET A 146 -5.49 8.93 -23.24
CA MET A 146 -6.21 8.01 -24.15
C MET A 146 -7.72 8.24 -24.23
N GLN A 147 -8.29 9.14 -23.41
CA GLN A 147 -9.72 9.41 -23.42
C GLN A 147 -10.11 10.41 -24.54
N PRO A 148 -10.97 10.02 -25.51
CA PRO A 148 -11.54 10.96 -26.48
C PRO A 148 -12.50 11.93 -25.79
N ALA A 149 -12.64 13.13 -26.36
CA ALA A 149 -13.15 14.35 -25.72
C ALA A 149 -14.40 14.21 -24.82
N GLN A 150 -14.44 15.04 -23.76
CA GLN A 150 -15.40 15.10 -22.64
C GLN A 150 -15.15 14.11 -21.50
N ILE A 151 -14.42 14.59 -20.48
CA ILE A 151 -14.15 13.84 -19.23
C ILE A 151 -15.30 13.98 -18.22
N ILE A 152 -16.10 15.05 -18.33
CA ILE A 152 -17.11 15.38 -17.32
C ILE A 152 -18.34 14.49 -17.51
N LYS A 153 -18.68 13.67 -16.51
CA LYS A 153 -19.86 12.78 -16.54
C LYS A 153 -21.19 13.54 -16.53
N VAL A 154 -21.23 14.75 -15.99
CA VAL A 154 -22.45 15.54 -15.83
C VAL A 154 -22.66 16.45 -17.04
N ALA A 155 -23.65 16.14 -17.88
CA ALA A 155 -23.92 16.84 -19.14
C ALA A 155 -24.09 18.37 -19.00
N TRP A 156 -24.87 18.83 -18.01
CA TRP A 156 -25.04 20.28 -17.76
C TRP A 156 -23.74 20.99 -17.38
N LEU A 157 -22.87 20.29 -16.64
CA LEU A 157 -21.58 20.82 -16.22
C LEU A 157 -20.56 20.77 -17.38
N ALA A 158 -20.67 19.76 -18.24
CA ALA A 158 -19.83 19.56 -19.42
C ALA A 158 -19.97 20.71 -20.43
N GLU A 159 -21.19 21.18 -20.68
CA GLU A 159 -21.43 22.31 -21.58
C GLU A 159 -20.82 23.62 -21.04
N LYS A 160 -20.95 23.87 -19.73
CA LYS A 160 -20.45 25.09 -19.08
C LYS A 160 -18.93 25.10 -18.92
N LEU A 161 -18.30 23.95 -18.66
CA LEU A 161 -16.86 23.83 -18.42
C LEU A 161 -16.07 23.34 -19.64
N ARG A 162 -16.68 23.32 -20.84
CA ARG A 162 -16.00 22.94 -22.08
C ARG A 162 -14.70 23.72 -22.33
N ASN A 163 -14.70 25.02 -22.05
CA ASN A 163 -13.51 25.87 -22.23
C ASN A 163 -12.42 25.61 -21.17
N TRP A 164 -12.76 25.00 -20.04
CA TRP A 164 -11.87 24.71 -18.91
C TRP A 164 -11.42 23.25 -18.85
N GLU A 165 -11.72 22.45 -19.88
CA GLU A 165 -11.44 21.01 -19.89
C GLU A 165 -9.95 20.70 -19.68
N LEU A 166 -9.05 21.48 -20.29
CA LEU A 166 -7.60 21.31 -20.10
C LEU A 166 -7.18 21.59 -18.66
N CYS A 167 -7.71 22.65 -18.04
CA CYS A 167 -7.45 22.95 -16.63
C CYS A 167 -7.99 21.86 -15.70
N LEU A 168 -9.15 21.28 -16.00
CA LEU A 168 -9.70 20.16 -15.24
C LEU A 168 -8.87 18.88 -15.40
N ARG A 169 -8.36 18.59 -16.60
CA ARG A 169 -7.43 17.47 -16.86
C ARG A 169 -6.16 17.59 -16.02
N ILE A 170 -5.54 18.77 -16.05
CA ILE A 170 -4.33 19.07 -15.27
C ILE A 170 -4.65 18.99 -13.77
N GLY A 171 -5.76 19.60 -13.34
CA GLY A 171 -6.22 19.53 -11.95
C GLY A 171 -6.43 18.08 -11.48
N LEU A 172 -7.06 17.24 -12.30
CA LEU A 172 -7.29 15.83 -12.00
C LEU A 172 -5.97 15.09 -11.84
N LEU A 173 -5.04 15.23 -12.79
CA LEU A 173 -3.71 14.61 -12.70
C LEU A 173 -2.93 15.09 -11.48
N CYS A 174 -2.97 16.37 -11.15
CA CYS A 174 -2.34 16.91 -9.94
C CYS A 174 -2.97 16.31 -8.67
N THR A 175 -4.30 16.22 -8.60
CA THR A 175 -4.96 15.63 -7.42
C THR A 175 -4.71 14.13 -7.28
N ILE A 176 -4.64 13.38 -8.39
CA ILE A 176 -4.27 11.97 -8.40
C ILE A 176 -2.83 11.82 -7.89
N LEU A 177 -1.89 12.59 -8.44
CA LEU A 177 -0.49 12.56 -8.02
C LEU A 177 -0.34 12.84 -6.52
N LEU A 178 -1.08 13.81 -5.97
CA LEU A 178 -1.03 14.13 -4.55
C LEU A 178 -1.65 13.03 -3.68
N GLN A 179 -2.72 12.39 -4.14
CA GLN A 179 -3.32 11.24 -3.45
C GLN A 179 -2.36 10.04 -3.43
N ASP A 180 -1.78 9.71 -4.57
CA ASP A 180 -0.82 8.60 -4.70
C ASP A 180 0.48 8.91 -3.93
N LEU A 181 0.90 10.18 -3.88
CA LEU A 181 2.04 10.62 -3.07
C LEU A 181 1.78 10.40 -1.58
N VAL A 182 0.60 10.76 -1.08
CA VAL A 182 0.22 10.53 0.33
C VAL A 182 0.25 9.04 0.65
N GLU A 183 -0.32 8.21 -0.22
CA GLU A 183 -0.31 6.76 -0.05
C GLU A 183 1.12 6.19 0.00
N ILE A 184 1.96 6.55 -0.96
CA ILE A 184 3.36 6.10 -1.03
C ILE A 184 4.16 6.58 0.19
N ILE A 185 3.92 7.79 0.69
CA ILE A 185 4.56 8.28 1.92
C ILE A 185 4.19 7.41 3.13
N ILE A 186 2.90 7.10 3.30
CA ILE A 186 2.42 6.27 4.42
C ILE A 186 3.04 4.86 4.34
N LEU A 187 3.00 4.24 3.16
CA LEU A 187 3.57 2.91 2.95
C LEU A 187 5.08 2.88 3.14
N SER A 188 5.80 3.86 2.59
CA SER A 188 7.27 3.95 2.72
C SER A 188 7.72 4.18 4.16
N SER A 189 7.00 5.00 4.94
CA SER A 189 7.28 5.18 6.37
C SER A 189 7.20 3.85 7.11
N TYR A 190 6.14 3.06 6.88
CA TYR A 190 5.99 1.74 7.47
C TYR A 190 7.12 0.78 7.04
N TYR A 191 7.50 0.76 5.76
CA TYR A 191 8.58 -0.10 5.28
C TYR A 191 9.93 0.25 5.90
N ILE A 192 10.22 1.54 6.05
CA ILE A 192 11.45 2.03 6.69
C ILE A 192 11.46 1.62 8.16
N GLU A 193 10.36 1.81 8.89
CA GLU A 193 10.25 1.42 10.31
C GLU A 193 10.45 -0.09 10.52
N CYS A 194 9.78 -0.92 9.72
CA CYS A 194 9.95 -2.36 9.76
C CYS A 194 11.38 -2.78 9.42
N TYR A 195 12.00 -2.14 8.42
CA TYR A 195 13.39 -2.42 8.05
C TYR A 195 14.37 -2.06 9.18
N LEU A 196 14.19 -0.90 9.82
CA LEU A 196 15.01 -0.46 10.95
C LEU A 196 14.88 -1.42 12.14
N LEU A 197 13.66 -1.80 12.49
CA LEU A 197 13.39 -2.80 13.54
C LEU A 197 14.08 -4.13 13.24
N ARG A 198 13.99 -4.60 11.99
CA ARG A 198 14.64 -5.83 11.55
C ARG A 198 16.16 -5.76 11.74
N VAL A 199 16.80 -4.70 11.24
CA VAL A 199 18.26 -4.53 11.33
C VAL A 199 18.70 -4.36 12.78
N HIS A 200 17.91 -3.67 13.61
CA HIS A 200 18.16 -3.53 15.03
C HIS A 200 18.27 -4.90 15.72
N LEU A 201 17.26 -5.75 15.52
CA LEU A 201 17.20 -7.07 16.15
C LEU A 201 18.24 -8.05 15.59
N GLU A 202 18.53 -8.02 14.28
CA GLU A 202 19.61 -8.80 13.67
C GLU A 202 20.98 -8.41 14.28
N THR A 203 21.22 -7.10 14.44
CA THR A 203 22.47 -6.58 15.04
C THR A 203 22.58 -6.99 16.51
N LEU A 204 21.48 -6.88 17.27
CA LEU A 204 21.43 -7.26 18.67
C LEU A 204 21.71 -8.76 18.85
N SER A 205 21.09 -9.59 18.02
CA SER A 205 21.31 -11.05 17.99
C SER A 205 22.77 -11.40 17.69
N HIS A 206 23.36 -10.72 16.70
CA HIS A 206 24.77 -10.93 16.35
C HIS A 206 25.71 -10.49 17.48
N LYS A 207 25.45 -9.34 18.12
CA LYS A 207 26.26 -8.83 19.23
C LYS A 207 26.24 -9.78 20.43
N LEU A 208 25.06 -10.33 20.73
CA LEU A 208 24.91 -11.36 21.76
C LEU A 208 25.78 -12.57 21.43
N LEU A 209 25.61 -13.18 20.25
CA LEU A 209 26.29 -14.41 19.84
C LEU A 209 27.82 -14.31 19.77
N MET A 210 28.36 -13.09 19.63
CA MET A 210 29.80 -12.81 19.64
C MET A 210 30.33 -12.41 21.02
N HIS A 211 29.51 -12.48 22.07
CA HIS A 211 29.84 -12.02 23.44
C HIS A 211 30.34 -10.56 23.47
N SER A 212 29.81 -9.71 22.60
CA SER A 212 30.17 -8.28 22.55
C SER A 212 29.24 -7.38 23.37
N ILE A 213 28.21 -7.97 23.99
CA ILE A 213 27.26 -7.33 24.89
C ILE A 213 26.94 -8.32 26.01
N ASP A 214 26.76 -7.80 27.23
CA ASP A 214 26.35 -8.61 28.38
C ASP A 214 24.90 -9.09 28.22
N SER A 215 24.59 -10.25 28.80
CA SER A 215 23.27 -10.88 28.71
C SER A 215 22.16 -9.99 29.28
N LEU A 216 22.41 -9.33 30.42
CA LEU A 216 21.46 -8.42 31.06
C LEU A 216 21.16 -7.18 30.21
N ASP A 217 22.19 -6.61 29.60
CA ASP A 217 22.01 -5.45 28.71
C ASP A 217 21.29 -5.84 27.42
N TRP A 218 21.56 -7.03 26.90
CA TRP A 218 20.80 -7.59 25.78
C TRP A 218 19.31 -7.76 26.12
N MET A 219 18.99 -8.30 27.30
CA MET A 219 17.59 -8.44 27.74
C MET A 219 16.88 -7.08 27.84
N ARG A 220 17.56 -6.05 28.38
CA ARG A 220 17.02 -4.68 28.46
C ARG A 220 16.73 -4.11 27.08
N GLU A 221 17.68 -4.23 26.15
CA GLU A 221 17.53 -3.74 24.78
C GLU A 221 16.41 -4.47 24.02
N ILE A 222 16.21 -5.77 24.26
CA ILE A 222 15.05 -6.51 23.70
C ILE A 222 13.72 -5.99 24.24
N LEU A 223 13.63 -5.67 25.53
CA LEU A 223 12.39 -5.12 26.10
C LEU A 223 12.05 -3.75 25.50
N GLU A 224 13.06 -2.94 25.21
CA GLU A 224 12.87 -1.66 24.53
C GLU A 224 12.49 -1.85 23.05
N PHE A 225 13.12 -2.80 22.36
CA PHE A 225 12.68 -3.21 21.03
C PHE A 225 11.22 -3.67 21.02
N ARG A 226 10.78 -4.43 22.03
CA ARG A 226 9.40 -4.89 22.15
C ARG A 226 8.40 -3.73 22.21
N LYS A 227 8.73 -2.65 22.95
CA LYS A 227 7.91 -1.43 22.98
C LYS A 227 7.82 -0.77 21.61
N LEU A 228 8.92 -0.70 20.86
CA LEU A 228 8.95 -0.14 19.51
C LEU A 228 8.14 -1.00 18.52
N LEU A 229 8.25 -2.32 18.61
CA LEU A 229 7.45 -3.26 17.81
C LEU A 229 5.95 -3.15 18.14
N GLU A 230 5.60 -3.00 19.42
CA GLU A 230 4.22 -2.79 19.85
C GLU A 230 3.64 -1.49 19.29
N ARG A 231 4.41 -0.40 19.28
CA ARG A 231 4.00 0.86 18.65
C ARG A 231 3.74 0.70 17.15
N VAL A 232 4.62 0.01 16.43
CA VAL A 232 4.40 -0.26 15.00
C VAL A 232 3.12 -1.09 14.79
N ASN A 233 2.91 -2.11 15.63
CA ASN A 233 1.75 -2.98 15.55
C ASN A 233 0.43 -2.30 15.92
N GLN A 234 0.41 -1.37 16.87
CA GLN A 234 -0.81 -0.75 17.37
C GLN A 234 -1.14 0.57 16.68
N HIS A 235 -0.15 1.33 16.23
CA HIS A 235 -0.35 2.68 15.71
C HIS A 235 -0.03 2.74 14.22
N VAL A 236 1.19 2.38 13.82
CA VAL A 236 1.67 2.55 12.43
C VAL A 236 0.99 1.58 11.46
N SER A 237 0.57 0.41 11.92
CA SER A 237 -0.13 -0.59 11.11
C SER A 237 -1.53 -0.16 10.68
N ILE A 238 -2.22 0.69 11.45
CA ILE A 238 -3.63 1.09 11.20
C ILE A 238 -3.80 1.80 9.85
N PRO A 239 -3.09 2.90 9.54
CA PRO A 239 -3.22 3.56 8.24
C PRO A 239 -2.91 2.63 7.07
N VAL A 240 -1.88 1.79 7.24
CA VAL A 240 -1.46 0.80 6.23
C VAL A 240 -2.57 -0.23 6.00
N CYS A 241 -3.28 -0.66 7.04
CA CYS A 241 -4.40 -1.59 6.92
C CYS A 241 -5.53 -1.05 6.03
N PHE A 242 -5.89 0.24 6.16
CA PHE A 242 -6.90 0.86 5.30
C PHE A 242 -6.45 0.89 3.83
N LEU A 243 -5.17 1.19 3.57
CA LEU A 243 -4.60 1.18 2.22
C LEU A 243 -4.55 -0.23 1.63
N ILE A 244 -4.18 -1.25 2.41
CA ILE A 244 -4.20 -2.65 1.96
C ILE A 244 -5.60 -3.03 1.46
N VAL A 245 -6.64 -2.72 2.25
CA VAL A 245 -8.03 -3.05 1.87
C VAL A 245 -8.42 -2.34 0.57
N MET A 246 -8.08 -1.05 0.44
CA MET A 246 -8.33 -0.27 -0.77
C MET A 246 -7.61 -0.86 -1.99
N ASN A 247 -6.32 -1.14 -1.87
CA ASN A 247 -5.46 -1.60 -2.96
C ASN A 247 -5.84 -2.99 -3.45
N LEU A 248 -6.12 -3.91 -2.52
CA LEU A 248 -6.63 -5.23 -2.87
C LEU A 248 -8.01 -5.13 -3.52
N ALA A 249 -8.90 -4.26 -3.03
CA ALA A 249 -10.20 -4.04 -3.67
C ALA A 249 -10.06 -3.52 -5.11
N TYR A 250 -9.16 -2.57 -5.37
CA TYR A 250 -8.86 -2.11 -6.73
C TYR A 250 -8.26 -3.19 -7.61
N ALA A 251 -7.32 -3.99 -7.08
CA ALA A 251 -6.72 -5.09 -7.81
C ALA A 251 -7.77 -6.14 -8.22
N PHE A 252 -8.63 -6.57 -7.29
CA PHE A 252 -9.69 -7.55 -7.58
C PHE A 252 -10.76 -6.98 -8.51
N ALA A 253 -11.16 -5.72 -8.35
CA ALA A 253 -12.11 -5.07 -9.25
C ALA A 253 -11.55 -4.95 -10.68
N GLY A 254 -10.28 -4.56 -10.83
CA GLY A 254 -9.60 -4.50 -12.12
C GLY A 254 -9.44 -5.88 -12.76
N LEU A 255 -9.21 -6.92 -11.95
CA LEU A 255 -9.13 -8.31 -12.41
C LEU A 255 -10.46 -8.84 -12.92
N VAL A 256 -11.57 -8.58 -12.22
CA VAL A 256 -12.93 -8.91 -12.69
C VAL A 256 -13.25 -8.16 -13.98
N TYR A 257 -12.86 -6.89 -14.08
CA TYR A 257 -13.02 -6.09 -15.30
C TYR A 257 -12.25 -6.68 -16.48
N LEU A 258 -10.99 -7.07 -16.26
CA LEU A 258 -10.15 -7.72 -17.26
C LEU A 258 -10.83 -8.98 -17.82
N PHE A 259 -11.33 -9.87 -16.95
CA PHE A 259 -11.97 -11.11 -17.40
C PHE A 259 -13.32 -10.92 -18.09
N LYS A 260 -14.03 -9.82 -17.82
CA LYS A 260 -15.32 -9.53 -18.45
C LYS A 260 -15.20 -9.00 -19.88
N ASP A 261 -14.18 -8.19 -20.15
CA ASP A 261 -14.00 -7.50 -21.43
C ASP A 261 -12.95 -8.18 -22.35
N PHE A 262 -12.62 -9.45 -22.11
CA PHE A 262 -11.60 -10.20 -22.87
C PHE A 262 -12.06 -10.66 -24.28
N ASP A 263 -12.99 -9.94 -24.91
CA ASP A 263 -13.32 -10.13 -26.32
C ASP A 263 -12.17 -9.59 -27.19
N PHE A 264 -11.34 -10.51 -27.68
CA PHE A 264 -10.17 -10.21 -28.50
C PHE A 264 -10.56 -9.56 -29.84
N HIS A 265 -10.52 -8.23 -29.88
CA HIS A 265 -10.28 -7.48 -31.10
C HIS A 265 -8.89 -6.84 -31.05
N TYR A 266 -8.06 -7.14 -32.05
CA TYR A 266 -6.63 -6.79 -32.17
C TYR A 266 -6.29 -5.29 -31.95
N CYS A 267 -7.28 -4.39 -31.99
CA CYS A 267 -7.12 -2.96 -31.71
C CYS A 267 -7.09 -2.61 -30.19
N ALA A 268 -7.52 -3.51 -29.30
CA ALA A 268 -7.63 -3.26 -27.85
C ALA A 268 -6.39 -3.66 -27.03
N LEU A 269 -5.32 -4.20 -27.66
CA LEU A 269 -4.16 -4.75 -26.95
C LEU A 269 -3.45 -3.73 -26.03
N LYS A 270 -3.39 -2.46 -26.44
CA LYS A 270 -2.81 -1.38 -25.61
C LYS A 270 -3.60 -1.16 -24.31
N LEU A 271 -4.93 -1.20 -24.37
CA LEU A 271 -5.80 -1.01 -23.22
C LEU A 271 -5.77 -2.22 -22.28
N VAL A 272 -5.72 -3.43 -22.83
CA VAL A 272 -5.57 -4.66 -22.07
C VAL A 272 -4.24 -4.67 -21.31
N LEU A 273 -3.13 -4.31 -21.97
CA LEU A 273 -1.82 -4.22 -21.33
C LEU A 273 -1.81 -3.18 -20.21
N LEU A 274 -2.47 -2.03 -20.42
CA LEU A 274 -2.60 -0.96 -19.43
C LEU A 274 -3.40 -1.43 -18.20
N ASN A 275 -4.48 -2.17 -18.40
CA ASN A 275 -5.27 -2.74 -17.30
C ASN A 275 -4.52 -3.85 -16.54
N ILE A 276 -3.78 -4.71 -17.25
CA ILE A 276 -2.91 -5.70 -16.61
C ILE A 276 -1.86 -5.00 -15.74
N ALA A 277 -1.22 -3.95 -16.27
CA ALA A 277 -0.26 -3.16 -15.51
C ALA A 277 -0.89 -2.53 -14.26
N ASN A 278 -2.12 -2.02 -14.36
CA ASN A 278 -2.87 -1.48 -13.23
C ASN A 278 -3.09 -2.52 -12.13
N VAL A 279 -3.64 -3.69 -12.50
CA VAL A 279 -3.90 -4.78 -11.56
C VAL A 279 -2.62 -5.22 -10.86
N MET A 280 -1.53 -5.34 -11.61
CA MET A 280 -0.22 -5.71 -11.05
C MET A 280 0.31 -4.65 -10.08
N LEU A 281 0.16 -3.35 -10.39
CA LEU A 281 0.55 -2.26 -9.50
C LEU A 281 -0.24 -2.29 -8.18
N TRP A 282 -1.58 -2.34 -8.25
CA TRP A 282 -2.42 -2.38 -7.05
C TRP A 282 -2.20 -3.65 -6.21
N LEU A 283 -2.02 -4.80 -6.86
CA LEU A 283 -1.72 -6.06 -6.18
C LEU A 283 -0.35 -6.00 -5.49
N PHE A 284 0.66 -5.40 -6.14
CA PHE A 284 1.98 -5.19 -5.54
C PHE A 284 1.89 -4.27 -4.33
N LEU A 285 1.19 -3.13 -4.43
CA LEU A 285 0.99 -2.21 -3.30
C LEU A 285 0.20 -2.85 -2.15
N GLY A 286 -0.79 -3.70 -2.45
CA GLY A 286 -1.59 -4.39 -1.44
C GLY A 286 -0.85 -5.54 -0.72
N LEU A 287 0.02 -6.26 -1.41
CA LEU A 287 0.72 -7.44 -0.84
C LEU A 287 2.04 -7.10 -0.15
N LEU A 288 2.75 -6.06 -0.58
CA LEU A 288 4.09 -5.73 -0.04
C LEU A 288 4.13 -5.54 1.49
N PRO A 289 3.16 -4.86 2.13
CA PRO A 289 3.12 -4.73 3.59
C PRO A 289 3.15 -6.05 4.34
N PHE A 290 2.50 -7.09 3.80
CA PHE A 290 2.48 -8.42 4.41
C PHE A 290 3.86 -9.07 4.36
N PHE A 291 4.57 -9.00 3.23
CA PHE A 291 5.93 -9.53 3.11
C PHE A 291 6.90 -8.84 4.07
N VAL A 292 6.80 -7.51 4.18
CA VAL A 292 7.64 -6.73 5.09
C VAL A 292 7.36 -7.13 6.54
N ALA A 293 6.09 -7.22 6.94
CA ALA A 293 5.70 -7.69 8.28
C ALA A 293 6.22 -9.10 8.57
N GLY A 294 6.03 -10.04 7.64
CA GLY A 294 6.52 -11.41 7.75
C GLY A 294 8.04 -11.51 7.89
N SER A 295 8.78 -10.61 7.24
CA SER A 295 10.24 -10.54 7.36
C SER A 295 10.70 -10.13 8.76
N VAL A 296 9.98 -9.20 9.41
CA VAL A 296 10.25 -8.80 10.80
C VAL A 296 9.93 -9.93 11.76
N THR A 297 8.77 -10.60 11.59
CA THR A 297 8.39 -11.76 12.42
C THR A 297 9.42 -12.87 12.34
N ARG A 298 9.96 -13.16 11.15
CA ARG A 298 11.02 -14.17 10.99
C ARG A 298 12.27 -13.85 11.81
N VAL A 299 12.68 -12.58 11.85
CA VAL A 299 13.83 -12.16 12.69
C VAL A 299 13.49 -12.24 14.17
N CYS A 300 12.25 -11.94 14.57
CA CYS A 300 11.80 -12.13 15.95
C CYS A 300 11.86 -13.60 16.39
N GLN A 301 11.42 -14.52 15.53
CA GLN A 301 11.52 -15.97 15.78
C GLN A 301 12.98 -16.44 15.84
N ASN A 302 13.85 -15.92 14.97
CA ASN A 302 15.29 -16.20 15.05
C ASN A 302 15.89 -15.71 16.38
N ALA A 303 15.45 -14.54 16.87
CA ALA A 303 15.91 -14.01 18.15
C ALA A 303 15.49 -14.89 19.34
N GLN A 304 14.29 -15.49 19.28
CA GLN A 304 13.83 -16.48 20.26
C GLN A 304 14.76 -17.71 20.30
N ALA A 305 15.28 -18.12 19.14
CA ALA A 305 16.21 -19.24 19.02
C ALA A 305 17.64 -18.93 19.53
N ASN A 306 18.00 -17.65 19.74
CA ASN A 306 19.34 -17.27 20.18
C ASN A 306 19.73 -17.90 21.52
N GLY A 307 18.78 -18.04 22.46
CA GLY A 307 19.06 -18.66 23.77
C GLY A 307 19.57 -20.09 23.65
N HIS A 308 19.06 -20.85 22.68
CA HIS A 308 19.57 -22.19 22.39
C HIS A 308 20.93 -22.13 21.68
N GLN A 309 21.13 -21.19 20.75
CA GLN A 309 22.39 -21.02 20.04
C GLN A 309 23.57 -20.66 20.95
N ILE A 310 23.32 -19.87 22.01
CA ILE A 310 24.31 -19.54 23.03
C ILE A 310 24.77 -20.80 23.77
N ARG A 311 23.83 -21.66 24.19
CA ARG A 311 24.15 -22.91 24.89
C ARG A 311 24.96 -23.90 24.07
N VAL A 312 24.74 -23.93 22.76
CA VAL A 312 25.47 -24.83 21.85
C VAL A 312 26.92 -24.35 21.61
N ARG A 313 27.29 -23.14 22.06
CA ARG A 313 28.63 -22.55 21.88
C ARG A 313 29.41 -22.43 23.22
N PRO A 314 29.81 -23.55 23.85
CA PRO A 314 30.41 -23.53 25.18
C PRO A 314 31.75 -22.78 25.25
N PHE A 315 32.52 -22.73 24.15
CA PHE A 315 33.83 -22.08 24.13
C PHE A 315 33.76 -20.54 24.20
N VAL A 316 32.67 -19.95 23.71
CA VAL A 316 32.48 -18.49 23.71
C VAL A 316 32.06 -17.98 25.10
N TYR A 317 31.31 -18.78 25.85
CA TYR A 317 30.73 -18.40 27.15
C TYR A 317 31.35 -19.16 28.34
N HIS A 318 32.62 -19.56 28.22
CA HIS A 318 33.30 -20.38 29.23
C HIS A 318 33.41 -19.70 30.62
N ASN A 319 33.40 -18.36 30.65
CA ASN A 319 33.46 -17.55 31.88
C ASN A 319 32.09 -17.11 32.40
N THR A 320 31.01 -17.38 31.66
CA THR A 320 29.65 -17.00 32.06
C THR A 320 29.06 -18.07 32.96
N SER A 321 28.41 -17.68 34.05
CA SER A 321 27.80 -18.65 34.97
C SER A 321 26.70 -19.45 34.26
N ALA A 322 26.55 -20.73 34.63
CA ALA A 322 25.49 -21.57 34.08
C ALA A 322 24.08 -21.03 34.43
N GLU A 323 23.96 -20.29 35.53
CA GLU A 323 22.72 -19.63 35.97
C GLU A 323 22.35 -18.47 35.03
N ASP A 324 23.30 -17.63 34.65
CA ASP A 324 23.09 -16.52 33.70
C ASP A 324 22.76 -17.02 32.29
N LEU A 325 23.38 -18.14 31.89
CA LEU A 325 23.06 -18.81 30.62
C LEU A 325 21.63 -19.36 30.62
N ASN A 326 21.18 -19.92 31.76
CA ASN A 326 19.83 -20.43 31.92
C ASN A 326 18.79 -19.30 31.93
N SER A 327 19.06 -18.20 32.64
CA SER A 327 18.17 -17.04 32.66
C SER A 327 18.02 -16.42 31.27
N THR A 328 19.13 -16.30 30.52
CA THR A 328 19.12 -15.82 29.13
C THR A 328 18.33 -16.76 28.22
N LEU A 329 18.48 -18.08 28.37
CA LEU A 329 17.71 -19.06 27.60
C LEU A 329 16.22 -18.99 27.90
N LEU A 330 15.84 -18.92 29.17
CA LEU A 330 14.44 -18.81 29.59
C LEU A 330 13.80 -17.50 29.11
N PHE A 331 14.53 -16.40 29.21
CA PHE A 331 14.08 -15.13 28.67
C PHE A 331 13.89 -15.24 27.16
N ALA A 332 14.91 -15.68 26.42
CA ALA A 332 14.87 -15.80 24.96
C ALA A 332 13.72 -16.69 24.48
N SER A 333 13.48 -17.84 25.13
CA SER A 333 12.40 -18.76 24.76
C SER A 333 11.01 -18.20 25.09
N SER A 334 10.88 -17.35 26.12
CA SER A 334 9.63 -16.68 26.50
C SER A 334 9.26 -15.48 25.62
N LEU A 335 10.13 -15.06 24.70
CA LEU A 335 9.89 -13.93 23.82
C LEU A 335 8.83 -14.25 22.76
N ASP A 336 7.59 -13.82 23.03
CA ASP A 336 6.52 -13.79 22.02
C ASP A 336 6.49 -12.42 21.33
N MET A 337 7.20 -12.31 20.21
CA MET A 337 7.31 -11.10 19.41
C MET A 337 6.99 -11.41 17.95
N SER A 338 6.01 -10.71 17.38
CA SER A 338 5.60 -10.85 15.98
C SER A 338 5.09 -9.52 15.45
N ALA A 339 5.34 -9.23 14.17
CA ALA A 339 4.70 -8.11 13.51
C ALA A 339 3.22 -8.45 13.23
N LYS A 340 2.34 -7.48 13.46
CA LYS A 340 0.89 -7.63 13.34
C LYS A 340 0.33 -6.60 12.35
N LEU A 341 -0.39 -7.08 11.33
CA LEU A 341 -1.31 -6.25 10.53
C LEU A 341 -2.74 -6.70 10.85
N PHE A 342 -3.69 -5.76 10.89
CA PHE A 342 -5.07 -6.04 11.32
C PHE A 342 -5.16 -6.70 12.71
N ARG A 343 -4.18 -6.42 13.59
CA ARG A 343 -3.99 -7.09 14.89
C ARG A 343 -3.75 -8.60 14.81
N MET A 344 -3.54 -9.15 13.63
CA MET A 344 -3.20 -10.57 13.42
C MET A 344 -1.69 -10.74 13.24
N PRO A 345 -1.05 -11.70 13.93
CA PRO A 345 0.37 -11.98 13.77
C PRO A 345 0.64 -12.57 12.39
N ILE A 346 1.58 -11.98 11.66
CA ILE A 346 1.93 -12.44 10.31
C ILE A 346 3.15 -13.36 10.40
N GLN A 347 2.94 -14.62 10.02
CA GLN A 347 4.03 -15.57 9.81
C GLN A 347 4.30 -15.75 8.32
N SER A 348 5.57 -15.89 7.93
CA SER A 348 5.96 -16.06 6.53
C SER A 348 5.32 -17.30 5.87
N ASN A 349 5.05 -18.35 6.64
CA ASN A 349 4.44 -19.58 6.14
C ASN A 349 2.99 -19.38 5.69
N TYR A 350 2.21 -18.60 6.45
CA TYR A 350 0.83 -18.28 6.10
C TYR A 350 0.72 -17.38 4.88
N LEU A 351 1.73 -16.53 4.61
CA LEU A 351 1.75 -15.68 3.42
C LEU A 351 1.85 -16.50 2.13
N CYS A 352 2.73 -17.51 2.11
CA CYS A 352 2.85 -18.40 0.96
C CYS A 352 1.52 -19.12 0.67
N PHE A 353 0.87 -19.62 1.72
CA PHE A 353 -0.45 -20.24 1.61
C PHE A 353 -1.52 -19.27 1.09
N ALA A 354 -1.56 -18.03 1.61
CA ALA A 354 -2.51 -17.02 1.16
C ALA A 354 -2.31 -16.64 -0.31
N ILE A 355 -1.07 -16.50 -0.78
CA ILE A 355 -0.74 -16.23 -2.18
C ILE A 355 -1.19 -17.38 -3.07
N LEU A 356 -0.96 -18.62 -2.63
CA LEU A 356 -1.43 -19.82 -3.33
C LEU A 356 -2.96 -19.82 -3.45
N VAL A 357 -3.69 -19.51 -2.38
CA VAL A 357 -5.16 -19.40 -2.41
C VAL A 357 -5.61 -18.29 -3.37
N VAL A 358 -5.02 -17.10 -3.31
CA VAL A 358 -5.33 -15.99 -4.24
C VAL A 358 -5.07 -16.42 -5.68
N THR A 359 -3.97 -17.10 -5.95
CA THR A 359 -3.61 -17.58 -7.29
C THR A 359 -4.63 -18.62 -7.80
N ILE A 360 -5.05 -19.57 -6.95
CA ILE A 360 -6.09 -20.54 -7.29
C ILE A 360 -7.42 -19.83 -7.58
N VAL A 361 -7.82 -18.85 -6.76
CA VAL A 361 -9.05 -18.08 -6.97
C VAL A 361 -8.99 -17.31 -8.29
N VAL A 362 -7.87 -16.67 -8.60
CA VAL A 362 -7.69 -15.94 -9.87
C VAL A 362 -7.74 -16.89 -11.08
N LEU A 363 -7.07 -18.04 -10.99
CA LEU A 363 -7.09 -19.05 -12.06
C LEU A 363 -8.48 -19.64 -12.25
N THR A 364 -9.19 -19.97 -11.15
CA THR A 364 -10.56 -20.50 -11.21
C THR A 364 -11.54 -19.47 -11.75
N LEU A 365 -11.43 -18.20 -11.36
CA LEU A 365 -12.21 -17.11 -11.97
C LEU A 365 -11.92 -16.99 -13.47
N GLY A 366 -10.66 -17.04 -13.88
CA GLY A 366 -10.29 -17.02 -15.30
C GLY A 366 -10.85 -18.20 -16.09
N MET A 367 -10.82 -19.42 -15.52
CA MET A 367 -11.39 -20.60 -16.15
C MET A 367 -12.93 -20.55 -16.22
N CYS A 368 -13.60 -20.18 -15.13
CA CYS A 368 -15.06 -20.19 -15.01
C CYS A 368 -15.74 -19.02 -15.74
N LEU A 369 -15.16 -17.82 -15.70
CA LEU A 369 -15.74 -16.65 -16.40
C LEU A 369 -15.60 -16.81 -17.92
N ASN A 370 -14.51 -17.40 -18.40
CA ASN A 370 -14.32 -17.68 -19.83
C ASN A 370 -15.34 -18.72 -20.35
N LEU A 371 -15.73 -19.70 -19.53
CA LEU A 371 -16.81 -20.65 -19.84
C LEU A 371 -18.20 -20.00 -19.91
N SER A 372 -18.49 -19.02 -19.05
CA SER A 372 -19.78 -18.32 -19.07
C SER A 372 -19.97 -17.39 -20.28
N ALA A 373 -18.86 -16.95 -20.91
CA ALA A 373 -18.87 -16.24 -22.19
C ALA A 373 -19.08 -17.19 -23.38
N LEU A 374 -18.56 -18.42 -23.32
CA LEU A 374 -18.79 -19.45 -24.34
C LEU A 374 -20.21 -20.05 -24.33
N GLY A 375 -20.93 -19.94 -23.21
CA GLY A 375 -22.28 -20.47 -23.02
C GLY A 375 -23.42 -19.60 -23.61
N LYS A 376 -23.10 -18.53 -24.32
CA LYS A 376 -24.05 -17.75 -25.14
C LYS A 376 -23.75 -17.95 -26.62
N PHE A 377 -24.00 -19.16 -27.11
CA PHE A 377 -24.26 -19.43 -28.52
C PHE A 377 -25.62 -20.13 -28.64
#